data_AF-A0A6A6N0S2-F1
#
_entry.id   AF-A0A6A6N0S2-F1
#
_cell.length_a   1.000
_cell.length_b   1.000
_cell.length_c   1.000
_cell.angle_alpha   90.00
_cell.angle_beta   90.00
_cell.angle_gamma   90.00
#
_symmetry.space_group_name_H-M   'P 1'
#
loop_
_entity.id
_entity.type
_entity.pdbx_description
1 polymer ?
#
loop_
_entity_poly.entity_id
_entity_poly.type
_entity_poly.pdbx_seq_one_letter_code
_entity_poly.pdbx_strand_id
1 'polypeptide(L)'
;MTRVRDRTEDFKDAVRNTAVSLGYNESKLAAILASFIIHKPRQHLPFTKAALTTLESIGTLEQFIIKHRKDYVDLHRTTEQERDSIEHEVLILSEKLHSVTAQFDQLRAIRFQDAINKRMPRRKPNRVANSSSADSSKMNNSELGDTNEIQSEPLRVQQQLLDDETRALQVELSSLLDAAQQTETKMVEMSALNHLMSTHVLQQAQQIELLYEQVRNLSIMVIFAATVILLEFLQCY
;
A
#
# COMPACT_ATOMS: atom_id res chain seq x y z
N MET A 1 -23.01 -11.81 15.34
CA MET A 1 -23.12 -10.46 14.73
C MET A 1 -24.56 -9.97 14.88
N THR A 2 -24.78 -8.94 15.68
CA THR A 2 -26.09 -8.32 15.93
C THR A 2 -26.57 -7.61 14.66
N ARG A 3 -27.72 -8.01 14.12
CA ARG A 3 -28.28 -7.50 12.85
C ARG A 3 -28.76 -6.06 13.07
N VAL A 4 -28.09 -5.10 12.44
CA VAL A 4 -28.46 -3.68 12.49
C VAL A 4 -29.88 -3.54 11.93
N ARG A 5 -30.81 -3.05 12.76
CA ARG A 5 -32.21 -2.82 12.35
C ARG A 5 -32.25 -1.57 11.47
N ASP A 6 -32.92 -1.66 10.34
CA ASP A 6 -33.13 -0.53 9.43
C ASP A 6 -34.03 0.51 10.11
N ARG A 7 -33.50 1.72 10.32
CA ARG A 7 -34.18 2.86 10.97
C ARG A 7 -34.65 3.92 9.97
N THR A 8 -34.64 3.59 8.68
CA THR A 8 -35.00 4.53 7.61
C THR A 8 -36.45 5.02 7.73
N GLU A 9 -37.35 4.18 8.23
CA GLU A 9 -38.75 4.56 8.44
C GLU A 9 -38.92 5.55 9.61
N ASP A 10 -38.22 5.35 10.72
CA ASP A 10 -38.26 6.27 11.88
C ASP A 10 -37.83 7.71 11.48
N PHE A 11 -36.86 7.83 10.58
CA PHE A 11 -36.41 9.11 10.04
C PHE A 11 -37.47 9.76 9.15
N LYS A 12 -38.13 8.99 8.28
CA LYS A 12 -39.20 9.50 7.41
C LYS A 12 -40.35 10.06 8.25
N ASP A 13 -40.73 9.38 9.32
CA ASP A 13 -41.80 9.82 10.22
C ASP A 13 -41.43 11.07 11.01
N ALA A 14 -40.19 11.17 11.48
CA ALA A 14 -39.68 12.39 12.13
C ALA A 14 -39.69 13.60 11.18
N VAL A 15 -39.30 13.40 9.91
CA VAL A 15 -39.32 14.45 8.88
C VAL A 15 -40.75 14.87 8.54
N ARG A 16 -41.70 13.92 8.43
CA ARG A 16 -43.12 14.23 8.23
C ARG A 16 -43.67 15.09 9.36
N ASN A 17 -43.44 14.69 10.61
CA ASN A 17 -43.93 15.40 11.79
C ASN A 17 -43.37 16.83 11.86
N THR A 18 -42.08 16.99 11.56
CA THR A 18 -41.43 18.31 11.55
C THR A 18 -41.96 19.20 10.42
N ALA A 19 -42.17 18.66 9.22
CA ALA A 19 -42.70 19.41 8.09
C ALA A 19 -44.17 19.84 8.31
N VAL A 20 -44.99 18.99 8.94
CA VAL A 20 -46.36 19.37 9.33
C VAL A 20 -46.34 20.48 10.40
N SER A 21 -45.44 20.39 11.37
CA SER A 21 -45.30 21.42 12.43
C SER A 21 -44.87 22.79 11.89
N LEU A 22 -44.13 22.81 10.78
CA LEU A 22 -43.67 24.03 10.09
C LEU A 22 -44.67 24.55 9.04
N GLY A 23 -45.85 23.93 8.92
CA GLY A 23 -46.92 24.39 8.03
C GLY A 23 -46.64 24.19 6.54
N TYR A 24 -45.86 23.17 6.16
CA TYR A 24 -45.61 22.87 4.75
C TYR A 24 -46.87 22.35 4.05
N ASN A 25 -47.17 22.89 2.86
CA ASN A 25 -48.26 22.41 2.01
C ASN A 25 -48.04 20.95 1.58
N GLU A 26 -49.13 20.21 1.40
CA GLU A 26 -49.12 18.79 1.00
C GLU A 26 -48.27 18.52 -0.24
N SER A 27 -48.24 19.43 -1.20
CA SER A 27 -47.41 19.33 -2.41
C SER A 27 -45.90 19.42 -2.14
N LYS A 28 -45.48 20.25 -1.18
CA LYS A 28 -44.06 20.36 -0.76
C LYS A 28 -43.65 19.17 0.09
N LEU A 29 -44.53 18.71 0.98
CA LEU A 29 -44.31 17.50 1.75
C LEU A 29 -44.18 16.28 0.83
N ALA A 30 -45.09 16.11 -0.13
CA ALA A 30 -45.02 15.05 -1.13
C ALA A 30 -43.73 15.12 -1.97
N ALA A 31 -43.28 16.32 -2.38
CA ALA A 31 -42.01 16.49 -3.10
C ALA A 31 -40.78 16.11 -2.25
N ILE A 32 -40.77 16.51 -0.98
CA ILE A 32 -39.72 16.15 -0.01
C ILE A 32 -39.71 14.63 0.20
N LEU A 33 -40.86 14.02 0.43
CA LEU A 33 -40.98 12.57 0.60
C LEU A 33 -40.64 11.80 -0.67
N ALA A 34 -41.03 12.30 -1.85
CA ALA A 34 -40.65 11.73 -3.13
C ALA A 34 -39.12 11.75 -3.35
N SER A 35 -38.43 12.79 -2.87
CA SER A 35 -36.96 12.83 -2.87
C SER A 35 -36.32 11.74 -2.00
N PHE A 36 -37.04 11.25 -0.98
CA PHE A 36 -36.62 10.16 -0.09
C PHE A 36 -37.01 8.77 -0.57
N ILE A 37 -37.95 8.62 -1.51
CA ILE A 37 -38.51 7.31 -1.86
C ILE A 37 -37.46 6.38 -2.47
N ILE A 38 -36.64 6.81 -3.43
CA ILE A 38 -35.49 6.02 -3.91
C ILE A 38 -34.43 7.00 -4.44
N HIS A 39 -33.38 7.26 -3.68
CA HIS A 39 -32.13 7.66 -4.34
C HIS A 39 -31.74 6.49 -5.23
N LYS A 40 -31.56 6.75 -6.54
CA LYS A 40 -31.01 5.78 -7.49
C LYS A 40 -29.86 5.06 -6.76
N PRO A 41 -29.91 3.71 -6.59
CA PRO A 41 -28.88 3.00 -5.85
C PRO A 41 -27.57 3.49 -6.44
N ARG A 42 -26.77 4.16 -5.60
CA ARG A 42 -25.54 4.81 -6.01
C ARG A 42 -24.81 3.77 -6.84
N GLN A 43 -24.72 3.97 -8.16
CA GLN A 43 -24.31 2.91 -9.09
C GLN A 43 -23.10 2.24 -8.48
N HIS A 44 -23.21 0.94 -8.24
CA HIS A 44 -22.24 0.18 -7.46
C HIS A 44 -20.85 0.62 -7.90
N LEU A 45 -20.19 1.42 -7.06
CA LEU A 45 -18.88 1.95 -7.43
C LEU A 45 -17.99 0.73 -7.67
N PRO A 46 -17.03 0.78 -8.58
CA PRO A 46 -16.10 -0.33 -8.79
C PRO A 46 -15.51 -0.81 -7.46
N PHE A 47 -15.29 0.13 -6.53
CA PHE A 47 -14.95 -0.12 -5.13
C PHE A 47 -15.98 -0.98 -4.37
N THR A 48 -17.27 -0.64 -4.40
CA THR A 48 -18.30 -1.40 -3.67
C THR A 48 -18.49 -2.79 -4.26
N LYS A 49 -18.37 -2.93 -5.59
CA LYS A 49 -18.38 -4.23 -6.25
C LYS A 49 -17.17 -5.07 -5.81
N ALA A 50 -15.98 -4.48 -5.82
CA ALA A 50 -14.76 -5.12 -5.33
C ALA A 50 -14.88 -5.53 -3.85
N ALA A 51 -15.40 -4.65 -2.99
CA ALA A 51 -15.57 -4.93 -1.58
C ALA A 51 -16.53 -6.10 -1.31
N LEU A 52 -17.64 -6.21 -2.07
CA LEU A 52 -18.55 -7.35 -1.95
C LEU A 52 -17.91 -8.65 -2.46
N THR A 53 -17.16 -8.61 -3.57
CA THR A 53 -16.43 -9.79 -4.05
C THR A 53 -15.35 -10.24 -3.06
N THR A 54 -14.69 -9.30 -2.38
CA THR A 54 -13.73 -9.60 -1.32
C THR A 54 -14.42 -10.24 -0.13
N LEU A 55 -15.60 -9.75 0.26
CA LEU A 55 -16.38 -10.33 1.35
C LEU A 55 -16.80 -11.78 1.05
N GLU A 56 -17.21 -12.07 -0.18
CA GLU A 56 -17.52 -13.43 -0.63
C GLU A 56 -16.27 -14.33 -0.62
N SER A 57 -15.13 -13.80 -1.08
CA SER A 57 -13.85 -14.50 -1.08
C SER A 57 -13.34 -14.80 0.34
N ILE A 58 -13.57 -13.90 1.30
CA ILE A 58 -13.26 -14.15 2.72
C ILE A 58 -14.15 -15.27 3.26
N GLY A 59 -15.45 -15.25 2.94
CA GLY A 59 -16.36 -16.31 3.37
C GLY A 59 -16.00 -17.69 2.82
N THR A 60 -15.57 -17.80 1.56
CA THR A 60 -15.10 -19.07 0.99
C THR A 60 -13.79 -19.52 1.62
N LEU A 61 -12.87 -18.60 1.92
CA LEU A 61 -11.61 -18.89 2.59
C LEU A 61 -11.83 -19.38 4.03
N GLU A 62 -12.71 -18.73 4.79
CA GLU A 62 -13.08 -19.17 6.14
C GLU A 62 -13.63 -20.60 6.13
N GLN A 63 -14.52 -20.90 5.17
CA GLN A 63 -15.06 -22.26 5.00
C GLN A 63 -13.96 -23.27 4.63
N PHE A 64 -13.02 -22.88 3.77
CA PHE A 64 -11.89 -23.72 3.37
C PHE A 64 -10.96 -24.03 4.54
N ILE A 65 -10.55 -23.01 5.32
CA ILE A 65 -9.68 -23.18 6.49
C ILE A 65 -10.36 -24.05 7.55
N ILE A 66 -11.66 -23.86 7.80
CA ILE A 66 -12.41 -24.68 8.75
C ILE A 66 -12.48 -26.15 8.29
N LYS A 67 -12.69 -26.38 7.00
CA LYS A 67 -12.75 -27.72 6.40
C LYS A 67 -11.39 -28.44 6.46
N HIS A 68 -10.31 -27.73 6.18
CA HIS A 68 -8.94 -28.26 6.18
C HIS A 68 -8.20 -28.04 7.50
N ARG A 69 -8.92 -27.66 8.57
CA ARG A 69 -8.34 -27.32 9.88
C ARG A 69 -7.45 -28.43 10.45
N LYS A 70 -7.79 -29.70 10.25
CA LYS A 70 -6.97 -30.83 10.70
C LYS A 70 -5.67 -30.95 9.91
N ASP A 71 -5.71 -30.66 8.62
CA ASP A 71 -4.56 -30.74 7.72
C ASP A 71 -3.53 -29.62 8.01
N TYR A 72 -3.98 -28.48 8.56
CA TYR A 72 -3.11 -27.37 8.99
C TYR A 72 -2.53 -27.53 10.40
N VAL A 73 -3.14 -28.35 11.26
CA VAL A 73 -2.72 -28.52 12.66
C VAL A 73 -1.75 -29.71 12.82
N ASP A 74 -1.83 -30.71 11.94
CA ASP A 74 -0.95 -31.87 11.96
C ASP A 74 0.35 -31.63 11.17
N LEU A 75 1.42 -31.26 11.88
CA LEU A 75 2.79 -30.99 11.38
C LEU A 75 3.44 -32.14 10.56
N HIS A 76 2.86 -33.34 10.56
CA HIS A 76 3.51 -34.56 10.04
C HIS A 76 2.69 -35.38 9.05
N ARG A 77 1.73 -34.77 8.33
CA ARG A 77 0.99 -35.50 7.28
C ARG A 77 1.04 -34.89 5.87
N THR A 78 1.44 -33.63 5.70
CA THR A 78 1.53 -33.02 4.37
C THR A 78 2.82 -33.44 3.70
N THR A 79 2.71 -34.06 2.53
CA THR A 79 3.87 -34.37 1.67
C THR A 79 4.59 -33.08 1.27
N GLU A 80 5.89 -33.14 0.97
CA GLU A 80 6.71 -31.97 0.59
C GLU A 80 6.08 -31.19 -0.59
N GLN A 81 5.49 -31.92 -1.54
CA GLN A 81 4.77 -31.36 -2.68
C GLN A 81 3.50 -30.57 -2.29
N GLU A 82 2.77 -30.99 -1.25
CA GLU A 82 1.59 -30.26 -0.76
C GLU A 82 2.02 -28.98 -0.04
N ARG A 83 3.15 -29.00 0.67
CA ARG A 83 3.74 -27.80 1.28
C ARG A 83 4.17 -26.80 0.22
N ASP A 84 4.88 -27.24 -0.81
CA ASP A 84 5.31 -26.38 -1.92
C ASP A 84 4.12 -25.77 -2.67
N SER A 85 3.04 -26.53 -2.86
CA SER A 85 1.80 -26.02 -3.46
C SER A 85 1.17 -24.92 -2.60
N ILE A 86 1.12 -25.10 -1.28
CA ILE A 86 0.59 -24.10 -0.35
C ILE A 86 1.48 -22.85 -0.34
N GLU A 87 2.80 -23.00 -0.29
CA GLU A 87 3.74 -21.89 -0.34
C GLU A 87 3.61 -21.09 -1.65
N HIS A 88 3.45 -21.78 -2.77
CA HIS A 88 3.22 -21.15 -4.08
C HIS A 88 1.91 -20.36 -4.13
N GLU A 89 0.80 -20.94 -3.63
CA GLU A 89 -0.49 -20.25 -3.56
C GLU A 89 -0.42 -19.01 -2.65
N VAL A 90 0.26 -19.11 -1.51
CA VAL A 90 0.47 -17.98 -0.58
C VAL A 90 1.30 -16.88 -1.25
N LEU A 91 2.34 -17.23 -2.02
CA LEU A 91 3.13 -16.26 -2.77
C LEU A 91 2.29 -15.53 -3.83
N ILE A 92 1.51 -16.24 -4.63
CA ILE A 92 0.60 -15.63 -5.62
C ILE A 92 -0.40 -14.70 -4.94
N LEU A 93 -0.96 -15.12 -3.80
CA LEU A 93 -1.90 -14.30 -3.04
C LEU A 93 -1.23 -13.01 -2.53
N SER A 94 0.00 -13.13 -2.03
CA SER A 94 0.79 -12.00 -1.55
C SER A 94 1.05 -10.99 -2.67
N GLU A 95 1.39 -11.45 -3.87
CA GLU A 95 1.63 -10.59 -5.04
C GLU A 95 0.34 -9.85 -5.44
N LYS A 96 -0.79 -10.57 -5.47
CA LYS A 96 -2.10 -9.96 -5.74
C LYS A 96 -2.47 -8.91 -4.69
N LEU A 97 -2.20 -9.16 -3.40
CA LEU A 97 -2.44 -8.19 -2.33
C LEU A 97 -1.58 -6.94 -2.48
N HIS A 98 -0.30 -7.08 -2.83
CA HIS A 98 0.57 -5.94 -3.11
C HIS A 98 0.06 -5.13 -4.32
N SER A 99 -0.39 -5.81 -5.38
CA SER A 99 -0.98 -5.16 -6.56
C SER A 99 -2.23 -4.35 -6.19
N VAL A 100 -3.14 -4.92 -5.39
CA VAL A 100 -4.35 -4.22 -4.93
C VAL A 100 -3.99 -3.03 -4.03
N THR A 101 -2.99 -3.18 -3.17
CA THR A 101 -2.50 -2.10 -2.30
C THR A 101 -1.95 -0.94 -3.13
N ALA A 102 -1.15 -1.22 -4.16
CA ALA A 102 -0.63 -0.21 -5.09
C ALA A 102 -1.75 0.51 -5.84
N GLN A 103 -2.77 -0.21 -6.32
CA GLN A 103 -3.94 0.40 -6.97
C GLN A 103 -4.71 1.32 -6.02
N PHE A 104 -4.86 0.92 -4.75
CA PHE A 104 -5.49 1.75 -3.73
C PHE A 104 -4.71 3.05 -3.49
N ASP A 105 -3.38 2.96 -3.38
CA ASP A 105 -2.52 4.12 -3.20
C ASP A 105 -2.57 5.07 -4.40
N GLN A 106 -2.59 4.53 -5.62
CA GLN A 106 -2.77 5.33 -6.83
C GLN A 106 -4.11 6.08 -6.83
N LEU A 107 -5.22 5.41 -6.50
CA LEU A 107 -6.54 6.04 -6.43
C LEU A 107 -6.60 7.10 -5.31
N ARG A 108 -5.95 6.83 -4.19
CA ARG A 108 -5.81 7.78 -3.08
C ARG A 108 -5.06 9.02 -3.54
N ALA A 109 -3.94 8.87 -4.25
CA ALA A 109 -3.16 9.98 -4.81
C ALA A 109 -3.97 10.82 -5.81
N ILE A 110 -4.72 10.19 -6.72
CA ILE A 110 -5.60 10.90 -7.67
C ILE A 110 -6.65 11.74 -6.92
N ARG A 111 -7.29 11.18 -5.89
CA ARG A 111 -8.29 11.92 -5.10
C ARG A 111 -7.68 13.08 -4.31
N PHE A 112 -6.47 12.92 -3.80
CA PHE A 112 -5.74 14.02 -3.18
C PHE A 112 -5.45 15.14 -4.18
N GLN A 113 -4.98 14.78 -5.39
CA GLN A 113 -4.73 15.76 -6.44
C GLN A 113 -6.01 16.47 -6.89
N ASP A 114 -7.12 15.74 -7.04
CA ASP A 114 -8.43 16.33 -7.37
C ASP A 114 -8.95 17.27 -6.28
N ALA A 115 -8.73 16.93 -5.00
CA ALA A 115 -9.08 17.80 -3.88
C ALA A 115 -8.23 19.09 -3.87
N ILE A 116 -6.94 19.00 -4.22
CA ILE A 116 -6.03 20.15 -4.36
C ILE A 116 -6.48 21.02 -5.55
N ASN A 117 -6.66 20.42 -6.72
CA ASN A 117 -7.10 21.11 -7.94
C ASN A 117 -8.46 21.80 -7.77
N LYS A 118 -9.34 21.27 -6.91
CA LYS A 118 -10.64 21.85 -6.58
C LYS A 118 -10.56 22.98 -5.54
N ARG A 119 -9.54 23.00 -4.66
CA ARG A 119 -9.32 24.06 -3.66
C ARG A 119 -8.51 25.24 -4.20
N MET A 120 -7.81 25.09 -5.32
CA MET A 120 -7.17 26.22 -6.00
C MET A 120 -8.25 27.17 -6.56
N PRO A 121 -8.30 28.46 -6.17
CA PRO A 121 -9.26 29.39 -6.73
C PRO A 121 -8.94 29.55 -8.22
N ARG A 122 -9.90 29.18 -9.08
CA ARG A 122 -9.81 29.46 -10.52
C ARG A 122 -9.62 30.96 -10.70
N ARG A 123 -8.37 31.41 -10.87
CA ARG A 123 -8.07 32.72 -11.48
C ARG A 123 -8.64 32.66 -12.89
N LYS A 124 -9.86 33.18 -13.07
CA LYS A 124 -10.43 33.39 -14.40
C LYS A 124 -9.51 34.37 -15.13
N PRO A 125 -8.96 34.05 -16.31
CA PRO A 125 -8.34 35.06 -17.15
C PRO A 125 -9.44 36.01 -17.58
N ASN A 126 -9.24 37.29 -17.26
CA ASN A 126 -10.13 38.37 -17.63
C ASN A 126 -10.24 38.42 -19.16
N ARG A 127 -11.41 38.06 -19.71
CA ARG A 127 -11.68 38.19 -21.15
C ARG A 127 -11.91 39.67 -21.41
N VAL A 128 -10.85 40.35 -21.85
CA VAL A 128 -10.86 41.74 -22.29
C VAL A 128 -11.97 41.92 -23.33
N ALA A 129 -13.01 42.65 -22.93
CA ALA A 129 -13.99 43.19 -23.85
C ALA A 129 -13.36 44.42 -24.52
N ASN A 130 -13.07 44.31 -25.81
CA ASN A 130 -12.75 45.47 -26.62
C ASN A 130 -14.05 46.28 -26.82
N SER A 131 -14.12 47.44 -26.20
CA SER A 131 -15.01 48.53 -26.62
C SER A 131 -14.21 49.83 -26.60
N SER A 132 -14.04 50.38 -27.79
CA SER A 132 -13.51 51.70 -28.09
C SER A 132 -14.27 52.80 -27.34
N SER A 133 -13.57 53.72 -26.67
CA SER A 133 -13.91 55.15 -26.64
C SER A 133 -12.76 55.92 -26.00
N ALA A 134 -12.26 56.93 -26.72
CA ALA A 134 -11.47 58.01 -26.16
C ALA A 134 -12.34 58.83 -25.18
N ASP A 135 -11.74 59.39 -24.11
CA ASP A 135 -11.52 60.83 -23.94
C ASP A 135 -10.89 61.14 -22.56
N SER A 136 -10.05 62.19 -22.49
CA SER A 136 -9.84 63.19 -21.40
C SER A 136 -9.81 62.73 -19.93
N SER A 137 -8.91 63.11 -19.00
CA SER A 137 -8.07 64.30 -18.81
C SER A 137 -7.17 64.12 -17.55
N LYS A 138 -6.10 64.92 -17.46
CA LYS A 138 -5.20 65.11 -16.30
C LYS A 138 -5.90 65.81 -15.11
N MET A 139 -5.47 65.55 -13.87
CA MET A 139 -4.78 66.51 -12.97
C MET A 139 -4.60 66.03 -11.50
N ASN A 140 -3.33 66.01 -11.06
CA ASN A 140 -2.66 66.51 -9.84
C ASN A 140 -3.15 66.23 -8.40
N ASN A 141 -2.26 65.55 -7.67
CA ASN A 141 -1.69 65.75 -6.30
C ASN A 141 -2.54 66.28 -5.13
N SER A 142 -2.49 65.57 -4.00
CA SER A 142 -2.11 66.15 -2.69
C SER A 142 -1.64 65.10 -1.67
N GLU A 143 -0.77 65.60 -0.81
CA GLU A 143 0.11 65.05 0.21
C GLU A 143 -0.48 64.19 1.35
N LEU A 144 0.41 63.31 1.86
CA LEU A 144 0.79 63.12 3.26
C LEU A 144 -0.29 62.72 4.29
N GLY A 145 -0.15 61.48 4.77
CA GLY A 145 -0.73 61.03 6.03
C GLY A 145 -0.22 59.62 6.34
N ASP A 146 0.65 59.51 7.34
CA ASP A 146 1.20 58.26 7.88
C ASP A 146 0.15 57.16 8.05
N THR A 147 0.34 56.02 7.38
CA THR A 147 -0.33 54.76 7.75
C THR A 147 0.51 53.55 7.32
N ASN A 148 1.81 53.57 7.62
CA ASN A 148 2.69 52.41 7.43
C ASN A 148 3.05 51.82 8.78
N GLU A 149 2.16 51.05 9.43
CA GLU A 149 2.60 50.17 10.51
C GLU A 149 1.71 48.95 10.82
N ILE A 150 0.62 48.70 10.09
CA ILE A 150 -0.30 47.58 10.42
C ILE A 150 -0.25 46.41 9.40
N GLN A 151 0.46 46.53 8.28
CA GLN A 151 0.49 45.47 7.24
C GLN A 151 1.75 44.57 7.23
N SER A 152 2.71 44.78 8.14
CA SER A 152 3.97 44.02 8.16
C SER A 152 3.94 42.75 9.02
N GLU A 153 2.95 42.63 9.91
CA GLU A 153 2.80 41.53 10.87
C GLU A 153 2.39 40.18 10.25
N PRO A 154 1.34 40.08 9.39
CA PRO A 154 0.93 38.78 8.85
C PRO A 154 1.92 38.20 7.83
N LEU A 155 2.71 39.05 7.15
CA LEU A 155 3.73 38.60 6.21
C LEU A 155 4.98 38.05 6.91
N ARG A 156 5.39 38.65 8.04
CA ARG A 156 6.54 38.19 8.82
C ARG A 156 6.30 36.84 9.46
N VAL A 157 5.11 36.60 10.01
CA VAL A 157 4.75 35.32 10.62
C VAL A 157 4.70 34.20 9.57
N GLN A 158 4.20 34.50 8.36
CA GLN A 158 4.20 33.51 7.28
C GLN A 158 5.61 33.23 6.75
N GLN A 159 6.47 34.23 6.65
CA GLN A 159 7.87 34.05 6.27
C GLN A 159 8.64 33.24 7.32
N GLN A 160 8.42 33.53 8.60
CA GLN A 160 9.06 32.83 9.71
C GLN A 160 8.60 31.36 9.81
N LEU A 161 7.31 31.08 9.56
CA LEU A 161 6.79 29.71 9.50
C LEU A 161 7.40 28.92 8.33
N LEU A 162 7.59 29.55 7.17
CA LEU A 162 8.29 28.91 6.05
C LEU A 162 9.76 28.65 6.35
N ASP A 163 10.43 29.57 7.04
CA ASP A 163 11.82 29.39 7.47
C ASP A 163 11.93 28.27 8.52
N ASP A 164 10.97 28.15 9.43
CA ASP A 164 10.89 27.08 10.44
C ASP A 164 10.62 25.71 9.79
N GLU A 165 9.72 25.64 8.81
CA GLU A 165 9.46 24.43 8.01
C GLU A 165 10.72 24.02 7.22
N THR A 166 11.41 24.99 6.62
CA THR A 166 12.65 24.73 5.88
C THR A 166 13.75 24.19 6.81
N ARG A 167 13.87 24.72 8.03
CA ARG A 167 14.79 24.21 9.05
C ARG A 167 14.41 22.81 9.52
N ALA A 168 13.12 22.56 9.75
CA ALA A 168 12.63 21.24 10.16
C ALA A 168 12.91 20.18 9.09
N LEU A 169 12.61 20.49 7.82
CA LEU A 169 12.92 19.63 6.68
C LEU A 169 14.43 19.41 6.53
N GLN A 170 15.25 20.42 6.77
CA GLN A 170 16.70 20.28 6.72
C GLN A 170 17.21 19.32 7.81
N VAL A 171 16.65 19.38 9.02
CA VAL A 171 16.96 18.43 10.09
C VAL A 171 16.50 17.02 9.72
N GLU A 172 15.29 16.86 9.19
CA GLU A 172 14.77 15.56 8.75
C GLU A 172 15.63 14.96 7.63
N LEU A 173 16.03 15.76 6.63
CA LEU A 173 16.92 15.33 5.55
C LEU A 173 18.31 14.94 6.08
N SER A 174 18.86 15.68 7.05
CA SER A 174 20.13 15.31 7.68
C SER A 174 20.01 13.99 8.46
N SER A 175 18.92 13.79 9.19
CA SER A 175 18.67 12.53 9.89
C SER A 175 18.49 11.35 8.92
N LEU A 176 17.83 11.58 7.78
CA LEU A 176 17.65 10.56 6.75
C LEU A 176 18.97 10.23 6.05
N LEU A 177 19.83 11.24 5.81
CA LEU A 177 21.18 11.06 5.29
C LEU A 177 22.02 10.20 6.24
N ASP A 178 22.02 10.51 7.54
CA ASP A 178 22.75 9.74 8.56
C ASP A 178 22.25 8.29 8.63
N ALA A 179 20.93 8.08 8.57
CA ALA A 179 20.33 6.75 8.54
C ALA A 179 20.70 5.98 7.27
N ALA A 180 20.73 6.64 6.11
CA ALA A 180 21.15 6.05 4.84
C ALA A 180 22.63 5.65 4.88
N GLN A 181 23.50 6.51 5.39
CA GLN A 181 24.94 6.23 5.52
C GLN A 181 25.22 5.08 6.51
N GLN A 182 24.48 5.01 7.61
CA GLN A 182 24.55 3.88 8.54
C GLN A 182 24.11 2.58 7.85
N THR A 183 23.06 2.63 7.04
CA THR A 183 22.56 1.47 6.31
C THR A 183 23.55 1.03 5.24
N GLU A 184 24.17 1.97 4.51
CA GLU A 184 25.23 1.69 3.53
C GLU A 184 26.42 0.98 4.20
N THR A 185 26.87 1.48 5.34
CA THR A 185 27.99 0.87 6.09
C THR A 185 27.65 -0.57 6.47
N LYS A 186 26.45 -0.82 7.00
CA LYS A 186 25.99 -2.18 7.34
C LYS A 186 25.89 -3.08 6.12
N MET A 187 25.45 -2.55 4.98
CA MET A 187 25.38 -3.31 3.73
C MET A 187 26.77 -3.70 3.23
N VAL A 188 27.76 -2.83 3.37
CA VAL A 188 29.16 -3.13 3.03
C VAL A 188 29.73 -4.20 3.95
N GLU A 189 29.51 -4.11 5.26
CA GLU A 189 29.93 -5.13 6.23
C GLU A 189 29.27 -6.50 5.94
N MET A 190 27.96 -6.49 5.66
CA MET A 190 27.23 -7.69 5.28
C MET A 190 27.74 -8.29 3.97
N SER A 191 28.14 -7.46 3.00
CA SER A 191 28.76 -7.92 1.75
C SER A 191 30.11 -8.59 2.01
N ALA A 192 30.96 -7.99 2.85
CA ALA A 192 32.25 -8.57 3.23
C ALA A 192 32.08 -9.92 3.96
N LEU A 193 31.14 -9.99 4.90
CA LEU A 193 30.80 -11.23 5.60
C LEU A 193 30.26 -12.29 4.64
N ASN A 194 29.34 -11.91 3.75
CA ASN A 194 28.77 -12.81 2.75
C ASN A 194 29.84 -13.35 1.80
N HIS A 195 30.79 -12.51 1.39
CA HIS A 195 31.93 -12.95 0.59
C HIS A 195 32.79 -13.97 1.33
N LEU A 196 33.14 -13.72 2.60
CA LEU A 196 33.92 -14.65 3.43
C LEU A 196 33.18 -15.96 3.67
N MET A 197 31.88 -15.92 3.93
CA MET A 197 31.07 -17.14 4.07
C MET A 197 31.02 -17.92 2.77
N SER A 198 30.83 -17.24 1.63
CA SER A 198 30.80 -17.88 0.31
C SER A 198 32.12 -18.55 -0.04
N THR A 199 33.26 -17.92 0.27
CA THR A 199 34.57 -18.56 0.06
C THR A 199 34.76 -19.76 0.97
N HIS A 200 34.34 -19.68 2.23
CA HIS A 200 34.45 -20.79 3.16
C HIS A 200 33.55 -21.97 2.80
N VAL A 201 32.31 -21.71 2.36
CA VAL A 201 31.37 -22.74 1.87
C VAL A 201 31.91 -23.39 0.60
N LEU A 202 32.43 -22.61 -0.34
CA LEU A 202 33.06 -23.16 -1.55
C LEU A 202 34.27 -24.04 -1.22
N GLN A 203 35.15 -23.55 -0.33
CA GLN A 203 36.30 -24.31 0.12
C GLN A 203 35.88 -25.61 0.81
N GLN A 204 34.85 -25.56 1.66
CA GLN A 204 34.32 -26.75 2.33
C GLN A 204 33.74 -27.75 1.33
N ALA A 205 33.03 -27.29 0.29
CA ALA A 205 32.50 -28.14 -0.76
C ALA A 205 33.63 -28.89 -1.49
N GLN A 206 34.72 -28.19 -1.84
CA GLN A 206 35.90 -28.82 -2.46
C GLN A 206 36.55 -29.87 -1.56
N GLN A 207 36.64 -29.61 -0.24
CA GLN A 207 37.16 -30.60 0.71
C GLN A 207 36.29 -31.87 0.77
N ILE A 208 34.97 -31.71 0.70
CA ILE A 208 34.03 -32.84 0.67
C ILE A 208 34.21 -33.66 -0.61
N GLU A 209 34.37 -33.00 -1.76
CA GLU A 209 34.60 -33.68 -3.04
C GLU A 209 35.87 -34.53 -3.01
N LEU A 210 36.98 -34.00 -2.51
CA LEU A 210 38.23 -34.75 -2.38
C LEU A 210 38.07 -35.97 -1.46
N LEU A 211 37.40 -35.80 -0.32
CA LEU A 211 37.16 -36.89 0.62
C LEU A 211 36.29 -37.98 -0.03
N TYR A 212 35.29 -37.58 -0.81
CA TYR A 212 34.42 -38.49 -1.54
C TYR A 212 35.15 -39.25 -2.65
N GLU A 213 36.04 -38.59 -3.42
CA GLU A 213 36.89 -39.27 -4.40
C GLU A 213 37.83 -40.29 -3.73
N GLN A 214 38.43 -39.92 -2.59
CA GLN A 214 39.29 -40.84 -1.84
C GLN A 214 38.54 -42.09 -1.40
N VAL A 215 37.35 -41.92 -0.81
CA VAL A 215 36.50 -43.05 -0.38
C VAL A 215 36.08 -43.91 -1.57
N ARG A 216 35.71 -43.29 -2.70
CA ARG A 216 35.36 -44.01 -3.94
C ARG A 216 36.51 -44.88 -4.41
N ASN A 217 37.72 -44.32 -4.52
CA ASN A 217 38.91 -45.05 -4.95
C ASN A 217 39.26 -46.21 -4.00
N LEU A 218 39.17 -45.96 -2.68
CA LEU A 218 39.41 -46.99 -1.67
C LEU A 218 38.41 -48.14 -1.82
N SER A 219 37.12 -47.82 -2.02
CA SER A 219 36.06 -48.82 -2.20
C SER A 219 36.27 -49.67 -3.44
N ILE A 220 36.67 -49.05 -4.58
CA ILE A 220 37.03 -49.77 -5.80
C ILE A 220 38.22 -50.72 -5.55
N MET A 221 39.27 -50.26 -4.86
CA MET A 221 40.41 -51.11 -4.54
C MET A 221 40.04 -52.30 -3.64
N VAL A 222 39.17 -52.08 -2.64
CA VAL A 222 38.69 -53.15 -1.75
C VAL A 222 37.86 -54.18 -2.52
N ILE A 223 36.94 -53.73 -3.38
CA ILE A 223 36.14 -54.62 -4.23
C ILE A 223 37.06 -55.43 -5.15
N PHE A 224 38.01 -54.78 -5.81
CA PHE A 224 38.96 -55.46 -6.68
C PHE A 224 39.78 -56.51 -5.93
N ALA A 225 40.34 -56.17 -4.76
CA ALA A 225 41.08 -57.11 -3.93
C ALA A 225 40.22 -58.30 -3.49
N ALA A 226 38.97 -58.06 -3.06
CA ALA A 226 38.03 -59.12 -2.70
C ALA A 226 37.73 -60.05 -3.88
N THR A 227 37.53 -59.50 -5.09
CA THR A 227 37.29 -60.32 -6.29
C THR A 227 38.50 -61.19 -6.68
N VAL A 228 39.72 -60.66 -6.56
CA VAL A 228 40.95 -61.44 -6.84
C VAL A 228 41.12 -62.58 -5.85
N ILE A 229 40.91 -62.32 -4.55
CA ILE A 229 40.98 -63.35 -3.51
C ILE A 229 39.93 -64.45 -3.75
N LEU A 230 38.70 -64.06 -4.14
CA LEU A 230 37.63 -65.03 -4.41
C LEU A 230 37.95 -65.90 -5.64
N LEU A 231 38.58 -65.33 -6.66
CA LEU A 231 39.01 -66.05 -7.86
C LEU A 231 40.13 -67.06 -7.55
N GLU A 232 41.14 -66.66 -6.78
CA GLU A 232 42.21 -67.53 -6.29
C GLU A 232 41.63 -68.71 -5.49
N PHE A 233 40.67 -68.43 -4.61
CA PHE A 233 40.01 -69.47 -3.81
C PHE A 233 39.20 -70.45 -4.66
N LEU A 234 38.52 -69.96 -5.70
CA LEU A 234 37.78 -70.80 -6.64
C LEU A 234 38.70 -71.68 -7.50
N GLN A 235 39.91 -71.22 -7.79
CA GLN A 235 40.88 -71.96 -8.61
C GLN A 235 41.66 -73.01 -7.81
N CYS A 236 41.70 -72.89 -6.48
CA CYS A 236 42.24 -73.88 -5.56
C CYS A 236 41.26 -75.00 -5.16
N TYR A 237 40.00 -74.94 -5.59
CA TYR A 237 38.95 -75.93 -5.30
C TYR A 237 38.56 -76.71 -6.57
#